data_AF-A0AAV7INE6-F1
#
_entry.id   AF-A0AAV7INE6-F1
#
_cell.length_a   1.000
_cell.length_b   1.000
_cell.length_c   1.000
_cell.angle_alpha   90.00
_cell.angle_beta   90.00
_cell.angle_gamma   90.00
#
_symmetry.space_group_name_H-M   'P 1'
#
loop_
_entity.id
_entity.type
_entity.pdbx_description
1 polymer ?
#
loop_
_entity_poly.entity_id
_entity_poly.type
_entity_poly.pdbx_seq_one_letter_code
_entity_poly.pdbx_strand_id
1 'polypeptide(L)'
;MPGCSIQQRTTIWEYNPEFPPSKYTTIDCSSELLLKLPHSSAMRILLSKLPRPWIVDEKKDDGYTALHLAALNNHVEVAELLARVGKADLDLQNVNLQTALHLAVERQHTQIVRLLVREGANVNVADKDGDTPLHEALRHHTLSQLRQLQDVKDVGRLLMGLGSQGQDKKSSSFIACFLAAHGADLELKNKKGQTPLDLCPDPNLCKTLTNCHKNKESHDIETMTHAQTIDECLVCSDAKREMLFNPCGHVICCNACAPRVKKCLICRENVVSRVKIEECVVCSDRKAGILFRPCGHMCACESCATLMKKCVQCRAQIQHMVPLSICCGGGGDISYIKGQNASGTISEVKSDVEDESVLLNTNNTNTEAVLMNNGSRDTSHSDIQKLQQQLQDIKEQTMCPVCLDRLKNMIFLCGHGTCQMCGDRMSECPICRKAVDKRILLY
;
A
#
# COMPACT_ATOMS: atom_id res chain seq x y z
N MET A 1 34.24 -29.10 14.92
CA MET A 1 34.35 -29.43 13.48
C MET A 1 34.65 -30.92 13.41
N PRO A 2 33.97 -31.73 12.59
CA PRO A 2 33.30 -31.41 11.33
C PRO A 2 31.78 -31.24 11.56
N GLY A 3 30.98 -30.56 10.74
CA GLY A 3 31.09 -30.19 9.34
C GLY A 3 29.70 -30.44 8.75
N CYS A 4 28.74 -29.54 9.00
CA CYS A 4 27.36 -29.69 8.54
C CYS A 4 27.30 -29.38 7.04
N SER A 5 27.50 -30.41 6.22
CA SER A 5 27.29 -30.38 4.78
C SER A 5 25.80 -30.51 4.48
N ILE A 6 25.17 -29.39 4.14
CA ILE A 6 23.81 -29.36 3.57
C ILE A 6 23.92 -29.92 2.15
N GLN A 7 23.75 -31.23 1.99
CA GLN A 7 23.62 -31.83 0.66
C GLN A 7 22.24 -31.50 0.09
N GLN A 8 22.24 -30.70 -0.97
CA GLN A 8 21.11 -30.57 -1.88
C GLN A 8 20.83 -31.95 -2.51
N ARG A 9 19.73 -32.60 -2.11
CA ARG A 9 19.13 -33.68 -2.90
C ARG A 9 17.90 -33.15 -3.61
N THR A 10 18.02 -33.05 -4.93
CA THR A 10 16.91 -32.99 -5.88
C THR A 10 16.26 -34.38 -5.96
N THR A 11 15.07 -34.54 -5.38
CA THR A 11 14.19 -35.68 -5.67
C THR A 11 12.97 -35.20 -6.45
N ILE A 12 12.89 -35.68 -7.68
CA ILE A 12 11.74 -35.64 -8.58
C ILE A 12 10.77 -36.69 -8.04
N TRP A 13 9.52 -36.34 -7.74
CA TRP A 13 8.55 -37.31 -7.21
C TRP A 13 7.67 -37.86 -8.34
N GLU A 14 7.85 -39.16 -8.61
CA GLU A 14 6.86 -40.02 -9.24
C GLU A 14 5.64 -40.19 -8.32
N TYR A 15 4.46 -40.27 -8.93
CA TYR A 15 3.17 -40.46 -8.29
C TYR A 15 3.05 -41.90 -7.75
N ASN A 16 2.84 -42.06 -6.44
CA ASN A 16 2.66 -43.39 -5.81
C ASN A 16 1.23 -43.54 -5.25
N PRO A 17 0.41 -44.47 -5.77
CA PRO A 17 -1.03 -44.57 -5.47
C PRO A 17 -1.40 -45.35 -4.18
N GLU A 18 -0.45 -45.72 -3.31
CA GLU A 18 -0.73 -46.61 -2.16
C GLU A 18 -1.06 -45.93 -0.81
N PHE A 19 -1.27 -44.61 -0.73
CA PHE A 19 -1.58 -43.92 0.54
C PHE A 19 -3.01 -43.34 0.60
N PRO A 20 -3.77 -43.58 1.70
CA PRO A 20 -5.17 -43.16 1.81
C PRO A 20 -5.34 -41.63 1.90
N PRO A 21 -6.48 -41.08 1.43
CA PRO A 21 -6.70 -39.64 1.27
C PRO A 21 -6.79 -38.82 2.58
N SER A 22 -6.77 -39.46 3.76
CA SER A 22 -6.90 -38.80 5.06
C SER A 22 -5.64 -38.09 5.57
N LYS A 23 -4.50 -38.21 4.87
CA LYS A 23 -3.27 -37.46 5.19
C LYS A 23 -3.08 -36.18 4.34
N TYR A 24 -3.98 -35.90 3.40
CA TYR A 24 -3.92 -34.70 2.55
C TYR A 24 -4.75 -33.51 3.11
N THR A 25 -5.25 -33.61 4.33
CA THR A 25 -6.13 -32.58 4.95
C THR A 25 -5.39 -31.40 5.57
N THR A 26 -4.07 -31.49 5.71
CA THR A 26 -3.21 -30.32 5.89
C THR A 26 -2.60 -30.03 4.54
N ILE A 27 -3.08 -28.99 3.85
CA ILE A 27 -2.21 -28.35 2.87
C ILE A 27 -1.01 -27.92 3.71
N ASP A 28 0.10 -28.62 3.58
CA ASP A 28 1.36 -28.21 4.17
C ASP A 28 1.80 -26.96 3.41
N CYS A 29 1.15 -25.83 3.71
CA CYS A 29 1.56 -24.48 3.30
C CYS A 29 2.94 -24.12 3.93
N SER A 30 3.57 -25.07 4.61
CA SER A 30 4.67 -24.92 5.54
C SER A 30 5.91 -25.71 5.10
N SER A 31 5.81 -26.75 4.27
CA SER A 31 6.98 -27.50 3.75
C SER A 31 7.43 -26.92 2.42
N GLU A 32 8.61 -26.29 2.40
CA GLU A 32 9.52 -25.99 1.27
C GLU A 32 8.97 -25.43 -0.07
N LEU A 33 7.81 -25.85 -0.56
CA LEU A 33 7.18 -25.48 -1.82
C LEU A 33 6.83 -23.99 -1.89
N LEU A 34 6.35 -23.40 -0.79
CA LEU A 34 5.98 -21.98 -0.74
C LEU A 34 7.18 -21.02 -0.63
N LEU A 35 8.34 -21.52 -0.20
CA LEU A 35 9.57 -20.72 -0.02
C LEU A 35 10.62 -20.99 -1.13
N LYS A 36 10.55 -22.11 -1.86
CA LYS A 36 11.42 -22.39 -3.03
C LYS A 36 10.91 -21.79 -4.33
N LEU A 37 9.66 -21.35 -4.41
CA LEU A 37 9.13 -20.71 -5.62
C LEU A 37 9.02 -19.19 -5.39
N PRO A 38 9.68 -18.34 -6.19
CA PRO A 38 9.65 -16.88 -6.08
C PRO A 38 8.31 -16.28 -6.53
N HIS A 39 7.20 -17.00 -6.35
CA HIS A 39 5.89 -16.59 -6.84
C HIS A 39 4.97 -16.23 -5.67
N SER A 40 5.03 -14.96 -5.29
CA SER A 40 3.93 -14.22 -4.65
C SER A 40 2.57 -14.49 -5.34
N SER A 41 2.57 -14.87 -6.62
CA SER A 41 1.42 -15.37 -7.38
C SER A 41 0.81 -16.67 -6.84
N ALA A 42 1.62 -17.66 -6.43
CA ALA A 42 1.12 -18.93 -5.90
C ALA A 42 0.49 -18.74 -4.52
N MET A 43 1.13 -17.95 -3.65
CA MET A 43 0.59 -17.58 -2.35
C MET A 43 -0.74 -16.82 -2.48
N ARG A 44 -0.83 -15.89 -3.43
CA ARG A 44 -2.07 -15.17 -3.72
C ARG A 44 -3.20 -16.09 -4.15
N ILE A 45 -2.91 -17.07 -5.02
CA ILE A 45 -3.91 -18.05 -5.46
C ILE A 45 -4.34 -18.93 -4.29
N LEU A 46 -3.40 -19.43 -3.49
CA LEU A 46 -3.69 -20.24 -2.31
C LEU A 46 -4.58 -19.46 -1.33
N LEU A 47 -4.19 -18.26 -0.93
CA LEU A 47 -5.00 -17.40 -0.04
C LEU A 47 -6.40 -17.09 -0.61
N SER A 48 -6.54 -16.97 -1.94
CA SER A 48 -7.85 -16.74 -2.58
C SER A 48 -8.74 -17.97 -2.69
N LYS A 49 -8.17 -19.18 -2.59
CA LYS A 49 -8.87 -20.47 -2.77
C LYS A 49 -8.98 -21.27 -1.48
N LEU A 50 -8.32 -20.85 -0.40
CA LEU A 50 -8.37 -21.52 0.88
C LEU A 50 -9.73 -21.30 1.56
N PRO A 51 -10.46 -22.38 1.92
CA PRO A 51 -11.77 -22.29 2.57
C PRO A 51 -11.69 -21.89 4.06
N ARG A 52 -10.47 -21.81 4.63
CA ARG A 52 -10.23 -21.52 6.05
C ARG A 52 -9.15 -20.45 6.19
N PRO A 53 -9.54 -19.19 6.47
CA PRO A 53 -8.60 -18.07 6.59
C PRO A 53 -7.52 -18.28 7.66
N TRP A 54 -7.87 -18.92 8.79
CA TRP A 54 -6.97 -19.15 9.94
C TRP A 54 -5.84 -20.15 9.69
N ILE A 55 -5.80 -20.82 8.52
CA ILE A 55 -4.71 -21.75 8.20
C ILE A 55 -3.34 -21.05 8.11
N VAL A 56 -3.32 -19.73 7.93
CA VAL A 56 -2.09 -18.93 7.89
C VAL A 56 -1.40 -18.84 9.24
N ASP A 57 -2.15 -19.05 10.32
CA ASP A 57 -1.72 -18.96 11.72
C ASP A 57 -1.35 -20.33 12.31
N GLU A 58 -1.51 -21.40 11.53
CA GLU A 58 -1.09 -22.74 11.93
C GLU A 58 0.42 -22.76 12.20
N LYS A 59 0.77 -23.32 13.37
CA LYS A 59 2.16 -23.40 13.83
C LYS A 59 2.73 -24.76 13.46
N LYS A 60 3.99 -24.76 13.02
CA LYS A 60 4.81 -25.98 12.96
C LYS A 60 5.09 -26.53 14.37
N ASP A 61 5.70 -27.71 14.42
CA ASP A 61 6.23 -28.33 15.65
C ASP A 61 7.18 -27.38 16.41
N ASP A 62 7.94 -26.55 15.68
CA ASP A 62 8.85 -25.53 16.24
C ASP A 62 8.13 -24.21 16.60
N GLY A 63 6.81 -24.14 16.48
CA GLY A 63 5.99 -22.96 16.77
C GLY A 63 5.99 -21.89 15.67
N TYR A 64 6.72 -22.08 14.56
CA TYR A 64 6.79 -21.12 13.47
C TYR A 64 5.51 -21.13 12.62
N THR A 65 4.94 -19.95 12.38
CA THR A 65 3.87 -19.74 11.38
C THR A 65 4.44 -19.34 10.03
N ALA A 66 3.60 -19.28 8.99
CA ALA A 66 3.99 -18.80 7.67
C ALA A 66 4.60 -17.39 7.72
N LEU A 67 4.07 -16.51 8.58
CA LEU A 67 4.55 -15.15 8.74
C LEU A 67 5.94 -15.09 9.37
N HIS A 68 6.23 -15.95 10.35
CA HIS A 68 7.57 -16.06 10.93
C HIS A 68 8.60 -16.45 9.86
N LEU A 69 8.28 -17.41 9.01
CA LEU A 69 9.17 -17.87 7.95
C LEU A 69 9.38 -16.79 6.87
N ALA A 70 8.32 -16.05 6.52
CA ALA A 70 8.42 -14.93 5.58
C ALA A 70 9.29 -13.80 6.14
N ALA A 71 9.14 -13.48 7.43
CA ALA A 71 9.96 -12.50 8.12
C ALA A 71 11.43 -12.94 8.23
N LEU A 72 11.69 -14.21 8.57
CA LEU A 72 13.04 -14.76 8.71
C LEU A 72 13.82 -14.79 7.38
N ASN A 73 13.14 -15.00 6.25
CA ASN A 73 13.76 -15.12 4.92
C ASN A 73 13.66 -13.83 4.08
N ASN A 74 13.21 -12.71 4.64
CA ASN A 74 13.03 -11.43 3.95
C ASN A 74 12.07 -11.49 2.73
N HIS A 75 11.04 -12.33 2.78
CA HIS A 75 10.04 -12.44 1.71
C HIS A 75 8.94 -11.39 1.89
N VAL A 76 9.25 -10.13 1.57
CA VAL A 76 8.38 -8.96 1.80
C VAL A 76 6.99 -9.12 1.20
N GLU A 77 6.91 -9.58 -0.04
CA GLU A 77 5.64 -9.75 -0.76
C GLU A 77 4.77 -10.84 -0.14
N VAL A 78 5.39 -11.90 0.40
CA VAL A 78 4.67 -12.98 1.08
C VAL A 78 4.18 -12.49 2.44
N ALA A 79 5.01 -11.77 3.19
CA ALA A 79 4.63 -11.17 4.47
C ALA A 79 3.48 -10.16 4.29
N GLU A 80 3.51 -9.33 3.23
CA GLU A 80 2.44 -8.40 2.89
C GLU A 80 1.13 -9.13 2.55
N LEU A 81 1.21 -10.20 1.76
CA LEU A 81 0.04 -11.02 1.44
C LEU A 81 -0.55 -11.70 2.68
N LEU A 82 0.30 -12.24 3.56
CA LEU A 82 -0.13 -12.88 4.80
C LEU A 82 -0.81 -11.89 5.74
N ALA A 83 -0.21 -10.71 5.96
CA ALA A 83 -0.76 -9.69 6.83
C ALA A 83 -2.08 -9.12 6.30
N ARG A 84 -2.12 -8.72 5.01
CA ARG A 84 -3.29 -8.01 4.45
C ARG A 84 -4.40 -8.91 3.94
N VAL A 85 -4.03 -9.97 3.21
CA VAL A 85 -5.00 -10.85 2.55
C VAL A 85 -5.33 -12.03 3.46
N GLY A 86 -4.29 -12.65 4.05
CA GLY A 86 -4.45 -13.74 5.00
C GLY A 86 -5.04 -13.30 6.34
N LYS A 87 -4.95 -12.00 6.68
CA LYS A 87 -5.26 -11.47 8.01
C LYS A 87 -4.56 -12.26 9.12
N ALA A 88 -3.30 -12.63 8.86
CA ALA A 88 -2.50 -13.40 9.81
C ALA A 88 -2.34 -12.61 11.11
N ASP A 89 -2.39 -13.31 12.24
CA ASP A 89 -2.10 -12.73 13.54
C ASP A 89 -0.58 -12.45 13.65
N LEU A 90 -0.25 -11.16 13.75
CA LEU A 90 1.12 -10.65 13.72
C LEU A 90 1.87 -10.90 15.05
N ASP A 91 1.12 -11.13 16.13
CA ASP A 91 1.64 -11.23 17.49
C ASP A 91 1.80 -12.69 17.96
N LEU A 92 1.50 -13.66 17.08
CA LEU A 92 1.76 -15.06 17.37
C LEU A 92 3.24 -15.28 17.66
N GLN A 93 3.48 -16.06 18.70
CA GLN A 93 4.81 -16.39 19.17
C GLN A 93 5.21 -17.83 18.83
N ASN A 94 6.47 -18.03 18.44
CA ASN A 94 7.08 -19.36 18.29
C ASN A 94 7.47 -19.97 19.65
N VAL A 95 8.15 -21.13 19.66
CA VAL A 95 8.59 -21.80 20.92
C VAL A 95 9.58 -20.99 21.76
N ASN A 96 10.28 -20.03 21.15
CA ASN A 96 11.17 -19.08 21.83
C ASN A 96 10.44 -17.79 22.24
N LEU A 97 9.10 -17.79 22.19
CA LEU A 97 8.27 -16.62 22.42
C LEU A 97 8.55 -15.44 21.47
N GLN A 98 9.23 -15.68 20.34
CA GLN A 98 9.53 -14.63 19.36
C GLN A 98 8.35 -14.47 18.41
N THR A 99 7.96 -13.23 18.15
CA THR A 99 7.03 -12.88 17.07
C THR A 99 7.75 -12.75 15.72
N ALA A 100 7.00 -12.63 14.63
CA ALA A 100 7.58 -12.33 13.31
C ALA A 100 8.39 -11.02 13.32
N LEU A 101 8.00 -10.03 14.14
CA LEU A 101 8.72 -8.77 14.30
C LEU A 101 10.11 -8.98 14.93
N HIS A 102 10.23 -9.85 15.94
CA HIS A 102 11.53 -10.18 16.55
C HIS A 102 12.49 -10.74 15.50
N LEU A 103 12.04 -11.72 14.69
CA LEU A 103 12.87 -12.34 13.66
C LEU A 103 13.30 -11.33 12.58
N ALA A 104 12.41 -10.42 12.18
CA ALA A 104 12.72 -9.37 11.23
C ALA A 104 13.77 -8.38 11.77
N VAL A 105 13.68 -8.04 13.07
CA VAL A 105 14.65 -7.16 13.74
C VAL A 105 15.99 -7.87 13.91
N GLU A 106 16.00 -9.11 14.39
CA GLU A 106 17.21 -9.93 14.57
C GLU A 106 18.00 -10.02 13.24
N ARG A 107 17.29 -10.22 12.13
CA ARG A 107 17.87 -10.30 10.78
C ARG A 107 18.05 -8.96 10.07
N GLN A 108 17.72 -7.85 10.71
CA GLN A 108 17.88 -6.49 10.17
C GLN A 108 17.08 -6.25 8.88
N HIS A 109 15.94 -6.92 8.71
CA HIS A 109 15.06 -6.77 7.55
C HIS A 109 14.14 -5.56 7.70
N THR A 110 14.70 -4.37 7.48
CA THR A 110 14.01 -3.07 7.64
C THR A 110 12.66 -2.99 6.94
N GLN A 111 12.53 -3.56 5.74
CA GLN A 111 11.30 -3.51 4.97
C GLN A 111 10.19 -4.37 5.62
N ILE A 112 10.53 -5.53 6.17
CA ILE A 112 9.59 -6.37 6.92
C ILE A 112 9.20 -5.68 8.23
N VAL A 113 10.16 -5.09 8.95
CA VAL A 113 9.89 -4.33 10.18
C VAL A 113 8.89 -3.19 9.91
N ARG A 114 9.15 -2.38 8.87
CA ARG A 114 8.23 -1.31 8.46
C ARG A 114 6.84 -1.84 8.10
N LEU A 115 6.78 -2.99 7.43
CA LEU A 115 5.52 -3.63 7.06
C LEU A 115 4.74 -4.06 8.31
N LEU A 116 5.33 -4.89 9.18
CA LEU A 116 4.66 -5.43 10.36
C LEU A 116 4.16 -4.34 11.31
N VAL A 117 4.98 -3.32 11.57
CA VAL A 117 4.58 -2.18 12.42
C VAL A 117 3.45 -1.38 11.79
N ARG A 118 3.47 -1.19 10.46
CA ARG A 118 2.39 -0.50 9.74
C ARG A 118 1.08 -1.26 9.79
N GLU A 119 1.13 -2.59 9.71
CA GLU A 119 -0.05 -3.46 9.79
C GLU A 119 -0.53 -3.69 11.24
N GLY A 120 0.09 -3.02 12.23
CA GLY A 120 -0.39 -3.00 13.62
C GLY A 120 0.21 -4.04 14.55
N ALA A 121 1.35 -4.65 14.20
CA ALA A 121 2.05 -5.58 15.09
C ALA A 121 2.42 -4.91 16.43
N ASN A 122 2.23 -5.62 17.53
CA ASN A 122 2.57 -5.13 18.85
C ASN A 122 4.10 -5.10 19.02
N VAL A 123 4.65 -3.89 19.11
CA VAL A 123 6.09 -3.62 19.22
C VAL A 123 6.67 -3.90 20.61
N ASN A 124 5.84 -4.24 21.60
CA ASN A 124 6.23 -4.44 23.00
C ASN A 124 6.08 -5.89 23.48
N VAL A 125 5.76 -6.83 22.59
CA VAL A 125 5.74 -8.26 22.94
C VAL A 125 7.15 -8.68 23.35
N ALA A 126 7.26 -9.40 24.46
CA ALA A 126 8.54 -9.87 24.97
C ALA A 126 8.79 -11.33 24.57
N ASP A 127 10.04 -11.65 24.22
CA ASP A 127 10.47 -13.00 23.90
C ASP A 127 10.79 -13.84 25.15
N LYS A 128 11.40 -15.01 24.96
CA LYS A 128 11.74 -15.93 26.04
C LYS A 128 12.76 -15.36 27.02
N ASP A 129 13.60 -14.40 26.62
CA ASP A 129 14.54 -13.71 27.50
C ASP A 129 13.93 -12.42 28.10
N GLY A 130 12.67 -12.14 27.77
CA GLY A 130 11.97 -10.91 28.15
C GLY A 130 12.41 -9.72 27.31
N ASP A 131 13.17 -9.94 26.24
CA ASP A 131 13.61 -8.89 25.34
C ASP A 131 12.46 -8.52 24.40
N THR A 132 12.18 -7.24 24.27
CA THR A 132 11.27 -6.70 23.24
C THR A 132 12.02 -6.52 21.91
N PRO A 133 11.34 -6.32 20.78
CA PRO A 133 11.99 -5.99 19.52
C PRO A 133 12.97 -4.81 19.62
N LEU A 134 12.71 -3.83 20.51
CA LEU A 134 13.62 -2.72 20.75
C LEU A 134 14.91 -3.14 21.49
N HIS A 135 14.83 -4.05 22.46
CA HIS A 135 16.00 -4.64 23.10
C HIS A 135 16.91 -5.31 22.06
N GLU A 136 16.31 -6.09 21.17
CA GLU A 136 17.06 -6.83 20.15
C GLU A 136 17.71 -5.89 19.12
N ALA A 137 17.01 -4.83 18.70
CA ALA A 137 17.56 -3.82 17.80
C ALA A 137 18.81 -3.13 18.40
N LEU A 138 18.77 -2.78 19.69
CA LEU A 138 19.88 -2.12 20.38
C LEU A 138 21.02 -3.09 20.70
N ARG A 139 20.71 -4.33 21.10
CA ARG A 139 21.70 -5.41 21.24
C ARG A 139 22.45 -5.64 19.93
N HIS A 140 21.74 -5.69 18.80
CA HIS A 140 22.38 -5.88 17.50
C HIS A 140 23.25 -4.66 17.11
N HIS A 141 22.78 -3.45 17.39
CA HIS A 141 23.53 -2.22 17.15
C HIS A 141 24.86 -2.21 17.91
N THR A 142 24.85 -2.57 19.19
CA THR A 142 26.08 -2.60 20.02
C THR A 142 27.08 -3.64 19.58
N LEU A 143 26.61 -4.86 19.31
CA LEU A 143 27.48 -5.92 18.81
C LEU A 143 28.09 -5.54 17.45
N SER A 144 27.33 -4.85 16.60
CA SER A 144 27.85 -4.32 15.33
C SER A 144 28.93 -3.26 15.55
N GLN A 145 28.75 -2.33 16.49
CA GLN A 145 29.77 -1.32 16.81
C GLN A 145 31.03 -1.96 17.40
N LEU A 146 30.90 -2.92 18.31
CA LEU A 146 32.02 -3.62 18.94
C LEU A 146 32.85 -4.43 17.94
N ARG A 147 32.20 -5.16 17.02
CA ARG A 147 32.89 -5.89 15.93
C ARG A 147 33.72 -4.95 15.06
N GLN A 148 33.16 -3.80 14.68
CA GLN A 148 33.89 -2.82 13.88
C GLN A 148 35.13 -2.29 14.60
N LEU A 149 35.05 -2.01 15.91
CA LEU A 149 36.19 -1.57 16.71
C LEU A 149 37.29 -2.63 16.85
N GLN A 150 36.93 -3.91 16.75
CA GLN A 150 37.88 -5.01 16.76
C GLN A 150 38.57 -5.20 15.39
N ASP A 151 37.83 -5.04 14.29
CA ASP A 151 38.38 -5.14 12.92
C ASP A 151 39.39 -4.03 12.59
N VAL A 152 39.31 -2.85 13.23
CA VAL A 152 40.32 -1.77 13.05
C VAL A 152 41.67 -2.12 13.68
N LYS A 153 41.73 -3.12 14.58
CA LYS A 153 43.00 -3.58 15.17
C LYS A 153 43.75 -4.55 14.25
N ASP A 154 43.09 -5.11 13.23
CA ASP A 154 43.72 -5.90 12.16
C ASP A 154 44.20 -4.97 11.02
N VAL A 155 45.10 -4.05 11.36
CA VAL A 155 45.70 -3.03 10.46
C VAL A 155 46.50 -3.66 9.30
N GLY A 156 46.73 -4.97 9.30
CA GLY A 156 47.46 -5.70 8.26
C GLY A 156 46.77 -5.79 6.89
N ARG A 157 45.45 -5.56 6.78
CA ARG A 157 44.71 -5.67 5.50
C ARG A 157 44.38 -4.35 4.80
N LEU A 158 44.62 -3.20 5.43
CA LEU A 158 44.31 -1.89 4.84
C LEU A 158 45.30 -1.45 3.73
N LEU A 159 46.38 -2.20 3.49
CA LEU A 159 47.37 -1.91 2.44
C LEU A 159 47.00 -2.42 1.03
N MET A 160 45.88 -3.13 0.86
CA MET A 160 45.35 -3.47 -0.47
C MET A 160 43.91 -2.97 -0.65
N GLY A 161 43.76 -1.65 -0.82
CA GLY A 161 42.86 -0.96 -1.76
C GLY A 161 41.40 -1.41 -2.01
N LEU A 162 40.84 -2.34 -1.22
CA LEU A 162 39.49 -2.86 -1.35
C LEU A 162 38.77 -2.60 -0.02
N GLY A 163 38.46 -1.32 0.22
CA GLY A 163 37.58 -0.93 1.32
C GLY A 163 36.19 -1.48 1.07
N SER A 164 35.78 -2.46 1.87
CA SER A 164 34.42 -2.98 1.94
C SER A 164 33.44 -1.83 2.25
N GLN A 165 32.61 -1.50 1.26
CA GLN A 165 31.43 -0.64 1.42
C GLN A 165 30.38 -1.39 2.27
N GLY A 166 30.52 -1.32 3.60
CA GLY A 166 29.58 -1.94 4.54
C GLY A 166 28.26 -1.17 4.61
N GLN A 167 27.22 -1.69 3.94
CA GLN A 167 25.85 -1.17 3.95
C GLN A 167 25.14 -1.30 5.32
N ASP A 168 25.77 -1.95 6.31
CA ASP A 168 25.16 -2.31 7.59
C ASP A 168 25.13 -1.18 8.63
N LYS A 169 25.81 -0.06 8.38
CA LYS A 169 25.99 1.03 9.37
C LYS A 169 24.69 1.76 9.75
N LYS A 170 23.62 1.61 8.97
CA LYS A 170 22.37 2.36 9.17
C LYS A 170 21.18 1.52 9.62
N SER A 171 21.23 0.19 9.52
CA SER A 171 20.01 -0.61 9.70
C SER A 171 19.56 -0.69 11.17
N SER A 172 20.46 -1.04 12.09
CA SER A 172 20.05 -1.33 13.48
C SER A 172 19.62 -0.10 14.27
N SER A 173 20.38 1.00 14.15
CA SER A 173 20.00 2.28 14.78
C SER A 173 18.74 2.86 14.16
N PHE A 174 18.54 2.72 12.85
CA PHE A 174 17.30 3.10 12.18
C PHE A 174 16.11 2.29 12.70
N ILE A 175 16.24 0.96 12.81
CA ILE A 175 15.18 0.08 13.34
C ILE A 175 14.83 0.47 14.78
N ALA A 176 15.83 0.73 15.63
CA ALA A 176 15.60 1.16 17.00
C ALA A 176 14.84 2.51 17.08
N CYS A 177 15.28 3.51 16.31
CA CYS A 177 14.59 4.80 16.23
C CYS A 177 13.17 4.66 15.68
N PHE A 178 12.98 3.80 14.68
CA PHE A 178 11.69 3.54 14.07
C PHE A 178 10.72 2.88 15.06
N LEU A 179 11.16 1.85 15.79
CA LEU A 179 10.34 1.19 16.81
C LEU A 179 9.97 2.15 17.94
N ALA A 180 10.93 2.95 18.43
CA ALA A 180 10.68 3.97 19.46
C ALA A 180 9.65 5.01 18.98
N ALA A 181 9.74 5.46 17.73
CA ALA A 181 8.76 6.37 17.14
C ALA A 181 7.35 5.75 17.00
N HIS A 182 7.24 4.42 16.94
CA HIS A 182 5.97 3.69 16.80
C HIS A 182 5.50 3.06 18.12
N GLY A 183 5.93 3.62 19.26
CA GLY A 183 5.39 3.26 20.57
C GLY A 183 6.09 2.10 21.28
N ALA A 184 7.31 1.76 20.89
CA ALA A 184 8.14 0.86 21.68
C ALA A 184 8.48 1.51 23.04
N ASP A 185 8.27 0.76 24.10
CA ASP A 185 8.52 1.18 25.47
C ASP A 185 10.03 1.07 25.79
N LEU A 186 10.58 2.15 26.34
CA LEU A 186 11.98 2.28 26.73
C LEU A 186 12.24 1.83 28.18
N GLU A 187 11.19 1.60 28.96
CA GLU A 187 11.26 1.30 30.39
C GLU A 187 10.98 -0.18 30.71
N LEU A 188 10.49 -0.95 29.73
CA LEU A 188 10.27 -2.39 29.90
C LEU A 188 11.58 -3.10 30.18
N LYS A 189 11.63 -3.87 31.26
CA LYS A 189 12.82 -4.62 31.65
C LYS A 189 12.73 -6.05 31.16
N ASN A 190 13.82 -6.54 30.57
CA ASN A 190 13.96 -7.95 30.27
C ASN A 190 14.17 -8.81 31.53
N LYS A 191 14.29 -10.13 31.38
CA LYS A 191 14.51 -11.04 32.52
C LYS A 191 15.83 -10.79 33.27
N LYS A 192 16.78 -10.09 32.66
CA LYS A 192 18.05 -9.66 33.28
C LYS A 192 17.89 -8.33 34.05
N GLY A 193 16.70 -7.74 34.06
CA GLY A 193 16.42 -6.46 34.71
C GLY A 193 16.93 -5.25 33.95
N GLN A 194 17.35 -5.43 32.69
CA GLN A 194 17.89 -4.36 31.84
C GLN A 194 16.78 -3.76 31.01
N THR A 195 16.76 -2.43 30.89
CA THR A 195 15.94 -1.70 29.92
C THR A 195 16.60 -1.74 28.53
N PRO A 196 15.88 -1.43 27.43
CA PRO A 196 16.49 -1.26 26.11
C PRO A 196 17.63 -0.24 26.13
N LEU A 197 17.49 0.86 26.88
CA LEU A 197 18.51 1.90 26.98
C LEU A 197 19.78 1.43 27.69
N ASP A 198 19.68 0.51 28.65
CA ASP A 198 20.85 -0.10 29.29
C ASP A 198 21.68 -0.94 28.32
N LEU A 199 21.05 -1.43 27.24
CA LEU A 199 21.73 -2.15 26.16
C LEU A 199 22.37 -1.21 25.12
N CYS A 200 22.24 0.12 25.24
CA CYS A 200 22.77 1.10 24.30
C CYS A 200 23.90 1.97 24.91
N PRO A 201 25.17 1.79 24.52
CA PRO A 201 26.32 2.55 24.98
C PRO A 201 26.50 3.87 24.23
N ASP A 202 25.78 4.11 23.12
CA ASP A 202 25.87 5.36 22.36
C ASP A 202 24.98 6.44 22.99
N PRO A 203 25.56 7.49 23.61
CA PRO A 203 24.79 8.52 24.29
C PRO A 203 23.99 9.40 23.32
N ASN A 204 24.36 9.49 22.04
CA ASN A 204 23.60 10.26 21.06
C ASN A 204 22.33 9.49 20.66
N LEU A 205 22.45 8.19 20.42
CA LEU A 205 21.31 7.34 20.09
C LEU A 205 20.32 7.28 21.27
N CYS A 206 20.80 7.13 22.51
CA CYS A 206 19.94 7.19 23.69
C CYS A 206 19.15 8.51 23.77
N LYS A 207 19.81 9.66 23.56
CA LYS A 207 19.12 10.97 23.53
C LYS A 207 18.07 11.05 22.42
N THR A 208 18.37 10.54 21.24
CA THR A 208 17.41 10.51 20.12
C THR A 208 16.20 9.65 20.47
N LEU A 209 16.40 8.46 21.03
CA LEU A 209 15.31 7.56 21.44
C LEU A 209 14.42 8.19 22.52
N THR A 210 15.03 8.80 23.54
CA THR A 210 14.28 9.52 24.59
C THR A 210 13.52 10.72 24.04
N ASN A 211 14.09 11.47 23.09
CA ASN A 211 13.37 12.58 22.43
C ASN A 211 12.19 12.09 21.58
N CYS A 212 12.37 10.98 20.86
CA CYS A 212 11.29 10.33 20.10
C CYS A 212 10.14 9.90 21.02
N HIS A 213 10.45 9.42 22.23
CA HIS A 213 9.45 9.03 23.23
C HIS A 213 8.73 10.24 23.86
N LYS A 214 9.44 11.32 24.21
CA LYS A 214 8.87 12.52 24.85
C LYS A 214 7.89 13.30 23.98
N ASN A 215 8.09 13.33 22.66
CA ASN A 215 7.15 13.98 21.73
C ASN A 215 5.76 13.32 21.71
N LYS A 216 5.57 12.19 22.39
CA LYS A 216 4.29 11.50 22.55
C LYS A 216 3.49 12.01 23.75
N GLU A 217 4.12 12.45 24.85
CA GLU A 217 3.39 12.92 26.06
C GLU A 217 2.66 14.26 25.85
N SER A 218 2.94 14.96 24.74
CA SER A 218 2.27 16.21 24.36
C SER A 218 1.21 16.04 23.25
N HIS A 219 0.92 14.82 22.80
CA HIS A 219 -0.13 14.58 21.81
C HIS A 219 -1.15 13.59 22.37
N ASP A 220 -2.25 14.16 22.87
CA ASP A 220 -3.54 13.48 22.98
C ASP A 220 -3.90 12.82 21.64
N ILE A 221 -4.69 11.76 21.78
CA ILE A 221 -5.23 10.91 20.74
C ILE A 221 -5.99 11.77 19.71
N GLU A 222 -5.27 12.27 18.72
CA GLU A 222 -5.81 12.60 17.43
C GLU A 222 -5.26 11.59 16.42
N THR A 223 -6.20 10.87 15.82
CA THR A 223 -6.09 10.03 14.65
C THR A 223 -5.03 10.56 13.66
N MET A 224 -3.78 10.13 13.82
CA MET A 224 -2.68 10.46 12.92
C MET A 224 -2.81 9.60 11.65
N THR A 225 -3.78 9.94 10.81
CA THR A 225 -3.87 9.40 9.45
C THR A 225 -2.69 9.91 8.61
N HIS A 226 -1.83 8.98 8.20
CA HIS A 226 -1.14 8.93 6.90
C HIS A 226 -0.09 9.97 6.47
N ALA A 227 0.33 10.96 7.26
CA ALA A 227 1.22 12.01 6.73
C ALA A 227 2.74 11.69 6.67
N GLN A 228 3.27 10.74 7.45
CA GLN A 228 4.75 10.65 7.64
C GLN A 228 5.50 9.68 6.68
N THR A 229 4.83 8.93 5.80
CA THR A 229 5.50 8.01 4.85
C THR A 229 5.45 8.46 3.39
N ILE A 230 4.90 9.64 3.12
CA ILE A 230 4.63 10.13 1.76
C ILE A 230 5.82 10.94 1.19
N ASP A 231 6.78 11.32 2.04
CA ASP A 231 7.86 12.25 1.68
C ASP A 231 9.15 11.58 1.16
N GLU A 232 9.35 10.26 1.32
CA GLU A 232 10.57 9.54 0.90
C GLU A 232 10.54 9.12 -0.58
N CYS A 233 11.64 9.34 -1.31
CA CYS A 233 11.81 8.95 -2.71
C CYS A 233 11.57 7.45 -2.93
N LEU A 234 10.66 7.09 -3.82
CA LEU A 234 10.32 5.68 -4.13
C LEU A 234 11.45 4.88 -4.78
N VAL A 235 12.55 5.52 -5.17
CA VAL A 235 13.68 4.88 -5.86
C VAL A 235 14.86 4.64 -4.94
N CYS A 236 15.23 5.63 -4.12
CA CYS A 236 16.39 5.52 -3.24
C CYS A 236 16.05 5.46 -1.76
N SER A 237 14.81 5.76 -1.36
CA SER A 237 14.34 5.81 0.04
C SER A 237 15.13 6.75 0.97
N ASP A 238 16.13 7.46 0.45
CA ASP A 238 17.09 8.26 1.22
C ASP A 238 16.83 9.79 1.14
N ALA A 239 16.10 10.25 0.13
CA ALA A 239 15.93 11.68 -0.15
C ALA A 239 14.44 12.03 -0.34
N LYS A 240 14.09 13.31 -0.14
CA LYS A 240 12.69 13.75 -0.24
C LYS A 240 12.16 13.75 -1.66
N ARG A 241 10.86 13.51 -1.82
CA ARG A 241 10.16 13.68 -3.09
C ARG A 241 10.05 15.16 -3.42
N GLU A 242 10.62 15.56 -4.54
CA GLU A 242 10.65 16.96 -4.96
C GLU A 242 10.52 17.13 -6.48
N MET A 243 10.24 16.05 -7.20
CA MET A 243 10.15 16.04 -8.66
C MET A 243 8.73 15.74 -9.10
N LEU A 244 8.11 16.75 -9.72
CA LEU A 244 6.82 16.67 -10.37
C LEU A 244 6.97 16.12 -11.78
N PHE A 245 6.20 15.08 -12.11
CA PHE A 245 6.23 14.40 -13.40
C PHE A 245 5.01 14.77 -14.26
N ASN A 246 5.25 15.29 -15.46
CA ASN A 246 4.18 15.59 -16.42
C ASN A 246 4.06 14.48 -17.48
N PRO A 247 2.84 14.20 -18.00
CA PRO A 247 1.59 14.94 -17.75
C PRO A 247 0.83 14.51 -16.49
N CYS A 248 1.23 13.42 -15.83
CA CYS A 248 0.44 12.81 -14.76
C CYS A 248 0.25 13.67 -13.49
N GLY A 249 1.18 14.59 -13.22
CA GLY A 249 1.16 15.45 -12.03
C GLY A 249 1.61 14.75 -10.74
N HIS A 250 2.17 13.55 -10.81
CA HIS A 250 2.63 12.81 -9.63
C HIS A 250 4.02 13.24 -9.18
N VAL A 251 4.26 13.12 -7.88
CA VAL A 251 5.56 13.38 -7.24
C VAL A 251 6.04 12.10 -6.56
N ILE A 252 7.10 11.49 -7.10
CA ILE A 252 7.49 10.11 -6.72
C ILE A 252 8.93 9.99 -6.24
N CYS A 253 9.83 10.89 -6.64
CA CYS A 253 11.25 10.72 -6.36
C CYS A 253 11.97 12.05 -6.12
N CYS A 254 13.21 11.93 -5.63
CA CYS A 254 14.13 13.06 -5.49
C CYS A 254 14.72 13.48 -6.84
N ASN A 255 15.36 14.66 -6.87
CA ASN A 255 16.01 15.18 -8.07
C ASN A 255 17.08 14.24 -8.64
N ALA A 256 17.86 13.59 -7.78
CA ALA A 256 18.91 12.66 -8.21
C ALA A 256 18.37 11.39 -8.90
N CYS A 257 17.19 10.92 -8.50
CA CYS A 257 16.60 9.70 -9.05
C CYS A 257 15.72 9.96 -10.29
N ALA A 258 15.17 11.17 -10.45
CA ALA A 258 14.23 11.48 -11.51
C ALA A 258 14.73 11.23 -12.95
N PRO A 259 16.02 11.44 -13.30
CA PRO A 259 16.54 11.12 -14.63
C PRO A 259 16.45 9.63 -14.98
N ARG A 260 16.46 8.74 -13.98
CA ARG A 260 16.40 7.27 -14.15
C ARG A 260 14.98 6.77 -14.38
N VAL A 261 13.97 7.59 -14.10
CA VAL A 261 12.55 7.22 -14.16
C VAL A 261 11.96 7.62 -15.50
N LYS A 262 11.63 6.63 -16.35
CA LYS A 262 11.01 6.83 -17.68
C LYS A 262 9.47 6.76 -17.65
N LYS A 263 8.91 6.03 -16.68
CA LYS A 263 7.46 5.88 -16.46
C LYS A 263 7.15 6.17 -15.00
N CYS A 264 6.04 6.85 -14.73
CA CYS A 264 5.61 7.15 -13.36
C CYS A 264 5.37 5.85 -12.58
N LEU A 265 5.90 5.75 -11.36
CA LEU A 265 5.77 4.55 -10.53
C LEU A 265 4.36 4.39 -9.93
N ILE A 266 3.56 5.46 -9.91
CA ILE A 266 2.17 5.44 -9.42
C ILE A 266 1.21 5.06 -10.56
N CYS A 267 1.17 5.83 -11.65
CA CYS A 267 0.18 5.63 -12.73
C CYS A 267 0.71 4.92 -13.98
N ARG A 268 2.01 4.55 -14.03
CA ARG A 268 2.69 3.92 -15.18
C ARG A 268 2.72 4.75 -16.48
N GLU A 269 2.25 5.99 -16.45
CA GLU A 269 2.28 6.91 -17.58
C GLU A 269 3.72 7.32 -17.94
N ASN A 270 3.98 7.55 -19.23
CA ASN A 270 5.30 7.99 -19.70
C ASN A 270 5.60 9.41 -19.21
N VAL A 271 6.81 9.60 -18.69
CA VAL A 271 7.28 10.91 -18.23
C VAL A 271 7.71 11.74 -19.45
N VAL A 272 7.01 12.83 -19.70
CA VAL A 272 7.32 13.79 -20.78
C VAL A 272 8.24 14.90 -20.26
N SER A 273 7.92 15.51 -19.12
CA SER A 273 8.76 16.53 -18.49
C SER A 273 8.83 16.36 -16.97
N ARG A 274 9.90 16.89 -16.38
CA ARG A 274 10.22 16.79 -14.95
C ARG A 274 10.47 18.19 -14.43
N VAL A 275 9.74 18.59 -13.40
CA VAL A 275 9.87 19.91 -12.80
C VAL A 275 10.22 19.75 -11.33
N LYS A 276 11.27 20.42 -10.87
CA LYS A 276 11.62 20.46 -9.45
C LYS A 276 10.62 21.38 -8.74
N ILE A 277 10.10 20.92 -7.60
CA ILE A 277 9.20 21.70 -6.76
C ILE A 277 10.03 22.66 -5.92
N GLU A 278 9.86 23.94 -6.19
CA GLU A 278 10.53 25.04 -5.50
C GLU A 278 9.66 25.65 -4.40
N GLU A 279 10.14 26.73 -3.82
CA GLU A 279 9.40 27.52 -2.83
C GLU A 279 8.18 28.21 -3.48
N CYS A 280 7.22 28.56 -2.64
CA CYS A 280 6.01 29.23 -3.06
C CYS A 280 6.35 30.61 -3.62
N VAL A 281 5.98 30.87 -4.88
CA VAL A 281 6.26 32.13 -5.57
C VAL A 281 5.55 33.34 -4.94
N VAL A 282 4.52 33.10 -4.12
CA VAL A 282 3.68 34.15 -3.51
C VAL A 282 4.25 34.61 -2.17
N CYS A 283 4.61 33.68 -1.28
CA CYS A 283 5.09 34.04 0.06
C CYS A 283 6.58 33.83 0.27
N SER A 284 7.28 33.10 -0.61
CA SER A 284 8.70 32.71 -0.48
C SER A 284 9.08 31.92 0.78
N ASP A 285 8.19 31.82 1.78
CA ASP A 285 8.51 31.20 3.08
C ASP A 285 8.19 29.70 3.17
N ARG A 286 7.35 29.16 2.28
CA ARG A 286 6.88 27.76 2.34
C ARG A 286 7.09 27.08 0.99
N LYS A 287 7.30 25.76 0.99
CA LYS A 287 7.40 24.97 -0.24
C LYS A 287 6.08 24.99 -1.01
N ALA A 288 6.15 25.05 -2.34
CA ALA A 288 4.97 24.87 -3.17
C ALA A 288 4.41 23.44 -2.98
N GLY A 289 3.10 23.33 -2.82
CA GLY A 289 2.44 22.07 -2.46
C GLY A 289 1.10 21.84 -3.16
N ILE A 290 0.63 22.78 -3.98
CA ILE A 290 -0.65 22.65 -4.69
C ILE A 290 -0.40 22.61 -6.20
N LEU A 291 -0.86 21.53 -6.84
CA LEU A 291 -0.89 21.39 -8.29
C LEU A 291 -2.19 22.01 -8.85
N PHE A 292 -2.04 22.96 -9.77
CA PHE A 292 -3.18 23.59 -10.43
C PHE A 292 -3.58 22.86 -11.70
N ARG A 293 -4.87 22.53 -11.85
CA ARG A 293 -5.46 22.03 -13.10
C ARG A 293 -6.28 23.14 -13.78
N PRO A 294 -6.25 23.25 -15.12
CA PRO A 294 -5.64 22.31 -16.07
C PRO A 294 -4.16 22.58 -16.38
N CYS A 295 -3.55 23.64 -15.86
CA CYS A 295 -2.22 24.08 -16.33
C CYS A 295 -1.02 23.22 -15.88
N GLY A 296 -1.17 22.39 -14.84
CA GLY A 296 -0.12 21.48 -14.37
C GLY A 296 1.00 22.14 -13.57
N HIS A 297 0.86 23.42 -13.18
CA HIS A 297 1.87 24.12 -12.39
C HIS A 297 1.70 23.91 -10.89
N MET A 298 2.82 23.76 -10.17
CA MET A 298 2.87 23.71 -8.71
C MET A 298 3.76 24.84 -8.20
N CYS A 299 3.15 25.99 -7.90
CA CYS A 299 3.88 27.23 -7.58
C CYS A 299 3.40 27.94 -6.31
N ALA A 300 2.38 27.40 -5.64
CA ALA A 300 1.82 27.96 -4.42
C ALA A 300 1.82 26.94 -3.28
N CYS A 301 2.03 27.42 -2.05
CA CYS A 301 1.74 26.65 -0.84
C CYS A 301 0.22 26.62 -0.59
N GLU A 302 -0.22 25.74 0.33
CA GLU A 302 -1.66 25.50 0.59
C GLU A 302 -2.42 26.78 0.95
N SER A 303 -1.88 27.61 1.85
CA SER A 303 -2.52 28.85 2.26
C SER A 303 -2.57 29.89 1.13
N CYS A 304 -1.49 30.08 0.38
CA CYS A 304 -1.46 31.04 -0.73
C CYS A 304 -2.36 30.59 -1.89
N ALA A 305 -2.48 29.29 -2.14
CA ALA A 305 -3.31 28.75 -3.21
C ALA A 305 -4.79 29.11 -3.04
N THR A 306 -5.32 29.10 -1.82
CA THR A 306 -6.75 29.42 -1.56
C THR A 306 -7.17 30.82 -2.03
N LEU A 307 -6.23 31.76 -2.11
CA LEU A 307 -6.48 33.14 -2.55
C LEU A 307 -6.40 33.30 -4.08
N MET A 308 -6.00 32.24 -4.80
CA MET A 308 -5.70 32.30 -6.23
C MET A 308 -6.86 31.79 -7.09
N LYS A 309 -7.31 32.63 -8.03
CA LYS A 309 -8.27 32.23 -9.08
C LYS A 309 -7.61 31.94 -10.43
N LYS A 310 -6.38 32.42 -10.62
CA LYS A 310 -5.56 32.22 -11.82
C LYS A 310 -4.14 31.83 -11.43
N CYS A 311 -3.51 30.96 -12.20
CA CYS A 311 -2.14 30.54 -11.99
C CYS A 311 -1.18 31.72 -12.21
N VAL A 312 -0.27 31.98 -11.27
CA VAL A 312 0.68 33.10 -11.37
C VAL A 312 1.70 32.92 -12.51
N GLN A 313 2.04 31.67 -12.85
CA GLN A 313 3.03 31.37 -13.90
C GLN A 313 2.46 31.49 -15.32
N CYS A 314 1.28 30.92 -15.58
CA CYS A 314 0.71 30.90 -16.94
C CYS A 314 -0.56 31.73 -17.12
N ARG A 315 -1.05 32.40 -16.06
CA ARG A 315 -2.30 33.19 -16.04
C ARG A 315 -3.57 32.42 -16.38
N ALA A 316 -3.50 31.10 -16.55
CA ALA A 316 -4.64 30.24 -16.80
C ALA A 316 -5.60 30.22 -15.59
N GLN A 317 -6.89 30.08 -15.85
CA GLN A 317 -7.90 29.95 -14.80
C GLN A 317 -7.75 28.62 -14.08
N ILE A 318 -7.73 28.66 -12.74
CA ILE A 318 -7.60 27.46 -11.91
C ILE A 318 -8.99 26.86 -11.75
N GLN A 319 -9.14 25.60 -12.16
CA GLN A 319 -10.39 24.85 -12.03
C GLN A 319 -10.35 23.93 -10.80
N HIS A 320 -9.21 23.24 -10.61
CA HIS A 320 -8.99 22.34 -9.48
C HIS A 320 -7.63 22.57 -8.86
N MET A 321 -7.58 22.38 -7.53
CA MET A 321 -6.35 22.39 -6.74
C MET A 321 -6.14 21.00 -6.16
N VAL A 322 -4.99 20.40 -6.46
CA VAL A 322 -4.63 19.06 -6.00
C VAL A 322 -3.45 19.17 -5.03
N PRO A 323 -3.66 18.86 -3.74
CA PRO A 323 -2.58 18.85 -2.74
C PRO A 323 -1.47 17.85 -3.06
N LEU A 324 -0.26 18.14 -2.58
CA LEU A 324 0.93 17.31 -2.75
C LEU A 324 0.73 15.89 -2.19
N SER A 325 -0.04 15.75 -1.10
CA SER A 325 -0.39 14.45 -0.52
C SER A 325 -1.06 13.53 -1.54
N ILE A 326 -2.00 14.05 -2.33
CA ILE A 326 -2.67 13.31 -3.41
C ILE A 326 -1.71 13.05 -4.56
N CYS A 327 -0.89 14.03 -4.95
CA CYS A 327 0.12 13.88 -6.01
C CYS A 327 1.18 12.80 -5.67
N CYS A 328 1.39 12.51 -4.39
CA CYS A 328 2.30 11.46 -3.92
C CYS A 328 1.63 10.08 -3.74
N GLY A 329 0.35 9.95 -4.10
CA GLY A 329 -0.42 8.71 -4.01
C GLY A 329 -1.18 8.51 -2.70
N GLY A 330 -1.32 9.56 -1.87
CA GLY A 330 -2.19 9.55 -0.69
C GLY A 330 -3.67 9.73 -1.06
N GLY A 331 -4.58 9.25 -0.22
CA GLY A 331 -6.01 9.54 -0.33
C GLY A 331 -6.33 10.95 0.18
N GLY A 332 -7.23 11.67 -0.49
CA GLY A 332 -7.69 13.01 -0.10
C GLY A 332 -8.67 13.62 -1.10
N ASP A 333 -9.39 14.65 -0.69
CA ASP A 333 -10.40 15.32 -1.51
C ASP A 333 -9.79 16.41 -2.41
N ILE A 334 -10.23 16.45 -3.67
CA ILE A 334 -9.86 17.50 -4.64
C ILE A 334 -10.72 18.73 -4.34
N SER A 335 -10.09 19.89 -4.14
CA SER A 335 -10.84 21.14 -3.94
C SER A 335 -11.22 21.79 -5.28
N TYR A 336 -12.51 22.07 -5.43
CA TYR A 336 -13.12 22.68 -6.61
C TYR A 336 -13.41 24.16 -6.34
N ILE A 337 -12.98 25.06 -7.22
CA ILE A 337 -13.33 26.48 -7.11
C ILE A 337 -14.72 26.69 -7.73
N LYS A 338 -15.76 26.89 -6.91
CA LYS A 338 -17.09 27.31 -7.41
C LYS A 338 -16.99 28.72 -8.00
N GLY A 339 -17.20 28.83 -9.31
CA GLY A 339 -17.31 30.11 -10.01
C GLY A 339 -18.66 30.78 -9.73
N GLN A 340 -18.65 32.10 -9.48
CA GLN A 340 -19.86 32.92 -9.48
C GLN A 340 -20.15 33.42 -10.91
N ASN A 341 -21.44 33.36 -11.28
CA ASN A 341 -22.18 33.89 -12.46
C ASN A 341 -22.17 32.96 -13.69
N ALA A 342 -23.30 32.40 -14.20
CA ALA A 342 -24.66 32.94 -14.33
C ALA A 342 -25.80 31.88 -14.25
N SER A 343 -27.00 32.37 -13.90
CA SER A 343 -28.32 31.79 -13.52
C SER A 343 -28.87 30.51 -14.15
N GLY A 344 -29.64 29.75 -13.33
CA GLY A 344 -30.70 28.83 -13.79
C GLY A 344 -31.33 27.90 -12.74
N THR A 345 -32.08 28.45 -11.77
CA THR A 345 -33.05 27.81 -10.83
C THR A 345 -32.58 26.79 -9.78
N ILE A 346 -32.85 27.13 -8.52
CA ILE A 346 -32.66 26.37 -7.28
C ILE A 346 -33.93 25.58 -6.97
N SER A 347 -33.77 24.32 -6.55
CA SER A 347 -34.72 23.63 -5.66
C SER A 347 -33.90 22.84 -4.65
N GLU A 348 -34.00 23.28 -3.40
CA GLU A 348 -33.31 22.77 -2.23
C GLU A 348 -33.81 21.37 -1.85
N VAL A 349 -32.93 20.47 -1.40
CA VAL A 349 -33.27 19.51 -0.33
C VAL A 349 -32.06 19.37 0.59
N LYS A 350 -32.27 19.77 1.85
CA LYS A 350 -31.36 19.65 2.99
C LYS A 350 -31.28 18.21 3.51
N SER A 351 -30.12 17.90 4.05
CA SER A 351 -29.87 16.87 5.06
C SER A 351 -30.60 17.20 6.36
N ASP A 352 -31.16 16.22 7.05
CA ASP A 352 -31.30 16.21 8.51
C ASP A 352 -31.20 14.75 8.99
N VAL A 353 -30.43 14.55 10.07
CA VAL A 353 -30.33 13.34 10.90
C VAL A 353 -31.07 13.65 12.19
N GLU A 354 -31.93 12.76 12.70
CA GLU A 354 -32.25 12.67 14.13
C GLU A 354 -33.01 11.37 14.49
N ASP A 355 -32.86 10.99 15.76
CA ASP A 355 -33.08 9.70 16.42
C ASP A 355 -34.55 9.29 16.75
N GLU A 356 -34.68 7.98 17.00
CA GLU A 356 -35.57 7.25 17.94
C GLU A 356 -37.13 7.28 17.91
N SER A 357 -37.66 6.04 17.97
CA SER A 357 -38.76 5.55 18.85
C SER A 357 -40.18 5.28 18.29
N VAL A 358 -40.55 3.98 18.39
CA VAL A 358 -41.81 3.43 18.95
C VAL A 358 -43.10 3.37 18.08
N LEU A 359 -43.35 2.14 17.61
CA LEU A 359 -44.57 1.30 17.73
C LEU A 359 -45.88 1.55 16.96
N LEU A 360 -46.38 0.39 16.47
CA LEU A 360 -47.78 -0.11 16.39
C LEU A 360 -48.56 -0.01 15.06
N ASN A 361 -48.58 -1.18 14.39
CA ASN A 361 -49.74 -2.08 14.21
C ASN A 361 -50.49 -2.15 12.86
N THR A 362 -50.49 -3.39 12.34
CA THR A 362 -51.59 -4.19 11.71
C THR A 362 -52.16 -3.74 10.34
N ASN A 363 -52.46 -4.60 9.36
CA ASN A 363 -52.62 -6.07 9.27
C ASN A 363 -52.57 -6.56 7.79
N ASN A 364 -51.92 -7.72 7.61
CA ASN A 364 -52.20 -8.88 6.74
C ASN A 364 -52.83 -8.74 5.34
N THR A 365 -52.18 -9.36 4.33
CA THR A 365 -52.63 -10.63 3.73
C THR A 365 -51.46 -11.42 3.12
N ASN A 366 -51.54 -12.74 3.29
CA ASN A 366 -50.50 -13.76 3.11
C ASN A 366 -50.23 -14.16 1.65
N THR A 367 -48.94 -14.37 1.33
CA THR A 367 -48.44 -15.56 0.59
C THR A 367 -47.01 -15.87 1.05
N GLU A 368 -46.76 -17.16 1.28
CA GLU A 368 -45.63 -17.86 1.92
C GLU A 368 -44.24 -17.49 1.34
N ALA A 369 -43.27 -17.00 2.13
CA ALA A 369 -42.40 -17.68 3.11
C ALA A 369 -41.27 -18.55 2.52
N VAL A 370 -40.12 -17.93 2.22
CA VAL A 370 -38.79 -18.43 2.61
C VAL A 370 -37.96 -17.24 3.14
N LEU A 371 -37.36 -17.44 4.30
CA LEU A 371 -36.83 -16.46 5.25
C LEU A 371 -35.38 -16.02 4.95
N MET A 372 -35.12 -14.71 5.21
CA MET A 372 -33.92 -14.09 5.82
C MET A 372 -32.55 -14.20 5.10
N ASN A 373 -31.65 -13.22 5.04
CA ASN A 373 -31.51 -11.88 5.60
C ASN A 373 -30.44 -11.13 4.77
N ASN A 374 -30.48 -9.80 4.83
CA ASN A 374 -29.48 -8.86 4.35
C ASN A 374 -28.04 -9.19 4.81
N GLY A 375 -27.04 -8.75 4.04
CA GLY A 375 -25.74 -8.42 4.63
C GLY A 375 -24.52 -8.77 3.79
N SER A 376 -24.16 -7.86 2.90
CA SER A 376 -22.82 -7.28 2.84
C SER A 376 -21.64 -8.23 2.56
N ARG A 377 -21.48 -8.58 1.27
CA ARG A 377 -20.22 -9.09 0.70
C ARG A 377 -19.30 -7.90 0.43
N ASP A 378 -18.17 -7.83 1.13
CA ASP A 378 -17.06 -6.94 0.77
C ASP A 378 -16.46 -7.41 -0.58
N THR A 379 -17.07 -6.92 -1.66
CA THR A 379 -16.62 -7.08 -3.04
C THR A 379 -15.25 -6.43 -3.20
N SER A 380 -14.22 -7.24 -3.46
CA SER A 380 -12.86 -6.75 -3.59
C SER A 380 -12.80 -5.65 -4.66
N HIS A 381 -12.05 -4.58 -4.41
CA HIS A 381 -11.88 -3.45 -5.33
C HIS A 381 -11.39 -3.89 -6.73
N SER A 382 -10.81 -5.10 -6.84
CA SER A 382 -10.45 -5.75 -8.11
C SER A 382 -11.66 -6.32 -8.86
N ASP A 383 -12.65 -6.85 -8.14
CA ASP A 383 -13.92 -7.28 -8.72
C ASP A 383 -14.76 -6.07 -9.10
N ILE A 384 -14.73 -4.99 -8.30
CA ILE A 384 -15.35 -3.71 -8.67
C ILE A 384 -14.68 -3.15 -9.94
N GLN A 385 -13.35 -3.17 -10.05
CA GLN A 385 -12.67 -2.72 -11.27
C GLN A 385 -12.91 -3.62 -12.48
N LYS A 386 -12.94 -4.95 -12.30
CA LYS A 386 -13.29 -5.88 -13.38
C LYS A 386 -14.74 -5.73 -13.79
N LEU A 387 -15.65 -5.55 -12.85
CA LEU A 387 -17.06 -5.28 -13.12
C LEU A 387 -17.23 -3.91 -13.76
N GLN A 388 -16.48 -2.88 -13.35
CA GLN A 388 -16.47 -1.56 -13.98
C GLN A 388 -15.92 -1.62 -15.40
N GLN A 389 -14.85 -2.38 -15.64
CA GLN A 389 -14.31 -2.62 -16.98
C GLN A 389 -15.30 -3.40 -17.84
N GLN A 390 -15.90 -4.46 -17.31
CA GLN A 390 -16.94 -5.21 -18.01
C GLN A 390 -18.17 -4.34 -18.28
N LEU A 391 -18.58 -3.48 -17.34
CA LEU A 391 -19.65 -2.50 -17.56
C LEU A 391 -19.27 -1.48 -18.62
N GLN A 392 -18.01 -1.05 -18.68
CA GLN A 392 -17.51 -0.11 -19.67
C GLN A 392 -17.46 -0.76 -21.06
N ASP A 393 -16.95 -1.99 -21.16
CA ASP A 393 -16.91 -2.77 -22.41
C ASP A 393 -18.33 -3.07 -22.91
N ILE A 394 -19.25 -3.44 -22.01
CA ILE A 394 -20.67 -3.65 -22.34
C ILE A 394 -21.31 -2.33 -22.76
N LYS A 395 -21.02 -1.21 -22.07
CA LYS A 395 -21.51 0.12 -22.48
C LYS A 395 -20.99 0.49 -23.86
N GLU A 396 -19.71 0.32 -24.16
CA GLU A 396 -19.15 0.63 -25.49
C GLU A 396 -19.73 -0.28 -26.59
N GLN A 397 -20.00 -1.55 -26.27
CA GLN A 397 -20.62 -2.49 -27.20
C GLN A 397 -22.11 -2.22 -27.42
N THR A 398 -22.81 -1.66 -26.43
CA THR A 398 -24.26 -1.40 -26.49
C THR A 398 -24.59 0.04 -26.82
N MET A 399 -23.66 0.99 -26.76
CA MET A 399 -23.87 2.40 -27.08
C MET A 399 -23.76 2.70 -28.57
N CYS A 400 -24.56 3.65 -29.03
CA CYS A 400 -24.57 4.11 -30.40
C CYS A 400 -23.22 4.73 -30.75
N PRO A 401 -22.53 4.26 -31.81
CA PRO A 401 -21.21 4.74 -32.19
C PRO A 401 -21.20 6.19 -32.71
N VAL A 402 -22.37 6.81 -32.88
CA VAL A 402 -22.53 8.16 -33.43
C VAL A 402 -22.67 9.20 -32.33
N CYS A 403 -23.58 8.98 -31.37
CA CYS A 403 -23.83 9.94 -30.29
C CYS A 403 -23.14 9.57 -28.98
N LEU A 404 -22.68 8.32 -28.81
CA LEU A 404 -22.07 7.80 -27.58
C LEU A 404 -22.94 7.92 -26.31
N ASP A 405 -24.21 8.30 -26.46
CA ASP A 405 -25.10 8.70 -25.37
C ASP A 405 -26.37 7.83 -25.28
N ARG A 406 -26.73 7.13 -26.37
CA ARG A 406 -27.94 6.28 -26.46
C ARG A 406 -27.57 4.84 -26.78
N LEU A 407 -28.31 3.87 -26.25
CA LEU A 407 -28.14 2.45 -26.58
C LEU A 407 -28.55 2.13 -28.02
N LYS A 408 -27.93 1.09 -28.60
CA LYS A 408 -28.25 0.52 -29.91
C LYS A 408 -29.59 -0.22 -29.79
N ASN A 409 -30.64 0.37 -30.33
CA ASN A 409 -31.98 -0.22 -30.43
C ASN A 409 -32.44 -0.35 -31.89
N MET A 410 -31.53 -0.18 -32.85
CA MET A 410 -31.81 -0.31 -34.27
C MET A 410 -30.63 -0.94 -35.01
N ILE A 411 -30.89 -1.93 -35.85
CA ILE A 411 -29.88 -2.64 -36.66
C ILE A 411 -30.19 -2.46 -38.15
N PHE A 412 -29.14 -2.24 -38.94
CA PHE A 412 -29.19 -2.23 -40.40
C PHE A 412 -29.02 -3.64 -40.99
N LEU A 413 -29.47 -3.89 -42.21
CA LEU A 413 -29.27 -5.18 -42.91
C LEU A 413 -27.80 -5.63 -42.99
N CYS A 414 -26.85 -4.70 -42.92
CA CYS A 414 -25.42 -5.02 -42.88
C CYS A 414 -24.93 -5.56 -41.52
N GLY A 415 -25.81 -5.71 -40.52
CA GLY A 415 -25.51 -6.26 -39.20
C GLY A 415 -25.03 -5.23 -38.16
N HIS A 416 -24.89 -3.96 -38.54
CA HIS A 416 -24.40 -2.90 -37.64
C HIS A 416 -25.54 -2.13 -36.96
N GLY A 417 -25.36 -1.82 -35.67
CA GLY A 417 -26.38 -1.18 -34.84
C GLY A 417 -26.11 0.27 -34.46
N THR A 418 -27.16 1.08 -34.40
CA THR A 418 -27.18 2.47 -33.92
C THR A 418 -28.40 2.70 -33.04
N CYS A 419 -28.50 3.87 -32.37
CA CYS A 419 -29.77 4.26 -31.78
C CYS A 419 -30.72 4.76 -32.87
N GLN A 420 -32.03 4.58 -32.68
CA GLN A 420 -33.08 5.00 -33.60
C GLN A 420 -32.91 6.47 -34.05
N MET A 421 -32.70 7.38 -33.08
CA MET A 421 -32.55 8.82 -33.35
C MET A 421 -31.38 9.17 -34.29
N CYS A 422 -30.26 8.44 -34.19
CA CYS A 422 -29.12 8.63 -35.07
C CYS A 422 -29.35 7.94 -36.41
N GLY A 423 -29.79 6.67 -36.41
CA GLY A 423 -29.90 5.88 -37.62
C GLY A 423 -31.09 6.21 -38.54
N ASP A 424 -32.12 6.89 -38.03
CA ASP A 424 -33.22 7.45 -38.84
C ASP A 424 -32.73 8.57 -39.77
N ARG A 425 -31.64 9.26 -39.38
CA ARG A 425 -31.06 10.37 -40.14
C ARG A 425 -29.97 9.94 -41.13
N MET A 426 -29.66 8.65 -41.19
CA MET A 426 -28.53 8.14 -41.98
C MET A 426 -28.99 7.39 -43.22
N SER A 427 -28.37 7.73 -44.35
CA SER A 427 -28.49 7.05 -45.65
C SER A 427 -27.45 5.93 -45.82
N GLU A 428 -26.36 5.97 -45.06
CA GLU A 428 -25.26 5.00 -45.10
C GLU A 428 -24.88 4.53 -43.69
N CYS A 429 -24.42 3.28 -43.59
CA CYS A 429 -23.96 2.73 -42.33
C CYS A 429 -22.65 3.40 -41.87
N PRO A 430 -22.55 3.90 -40.62
CA PRO A 430 -21.37 4.61 -40.14
C PRO A 430 -20.14 3.69 -39.97
N ILE A 431 -20.34 2.37 -39.90
CA ILE A 431 -19.27 1.39 -39.69
C ILE A 431 -18.77 0.83 -41.03
N CYS A 432 -19.67 0.34 -41.90
CA CYS A 432 -19.28 -0.32 -43.14
C CYS A 432 -19.60 0.46 -44.43
N ARG A 433 -20.17 1.67 -44.32
CA ARG A 433 -20.48 2.59 -45.44
C ARG A 433 -21.41 2.02 -46.53
N LYS A 434 -22.11 0.92 -46.26
CA LYS A 434 -23.16 0.40 -47.15
C LYS A 434 -24.44 1.24 -47.01
N ALA A 435 -25.16 1.41 -48.12
CA ALA A 435 -26.46 2.08 -48.13
C ALA A 435 -27.46 1.39 -47.17
N VAL A 436 -28.30 2.19 -46.53
CA VAL A 436 -29.29 1.71 -45.54
C VAL A 436 -30.63 1.44 -46.23
N ASP A 437 -30.86 0.18 -46.61
CA ASP A 437 -32.09 -0.23 -47.31
C ASP A 437 -33.24 -0.59 -46.36
N LYS A 438 -32.95 -1.19 -45.20
CA LYS A 438 -33.93 -1.50 -44.15
C LYS A 438 -33.36 -1.27 -42.76
N ARG A 439 -34.24 -0.81 -41.86
CA ARG A 439 -33.98 -0.54 -40.44
C ARG A 439 -34.86 -1.47 -39.62
N ILE A 440 -34.25 -2.23 -38.70
CA ILE A 440 -34.95 -3.17 -37.82
C ILE A 440 -34.80 -2.64 -36.40
N LEU A 441 -35.92 -2.33 -35.74
CA LEU A 441 -35.92 -1.92 -34.33
C LEU A 441 -35.88 -3.16 -33.44
N LEU A 442 -35.03 -3.12 -32.43
CA LEU A 442 -34.96 -4.12 -31.37
C LEU A 442 -35.72 -3.55 -30.16
N TYR A 443 -36.78 -4.24 -29.77
CA TYR A 443 -37.63 -3.89 -28.63
C TYR A 443 -37.19 -4.64 -27.37
#